data_AF-Q3M1H3-F1
#
_entry.id   AF-Q3M1H3-F1
#
_cell.length_a   1.000
_cell.length_b   1.000
_cell.length_c   1.000
_cell.angle_alpha   90.00
_cell.angle_beta   90.00
_cell.angle_gamma   90.00
#
_symmetry.space_group_name_H-M   'P 1'
#
loop_
_entity.id
_entity.type
_entity.pdbx_description
1 polymer ?
#
loop_
_entity_poly.entity_id
_entity_poly.type
_entity_poly.pdbx_seq_one_letter_code
_entity_poly.pdbx_strand_id
1 'polypeptide(L)'
;MAYSIPGLYRRVGYADISSMHPWAMLDKGICSIKDTERIGLSILQYLVNEKFRLEQLASAGDIAAKEKRESVKVLANSEFGFFGTSELAFNDMEAAALVTAYSRKVLKLMIEIITRHGGTPVEVDTDGVFFTHSNPEEVRSLLQSQLPKGITVKLEFIADAMFIPERGTKNYLLWLPDGKIITKGNWRNRDRSQLEKEFSIEYLTLLIQNVSAAEDYYAHIKSQILSREYPKEKLAITRKIKEGEKEILKLGKPGDVVTYYYGISGITNISSNENYSRQYYLHLIEKRREEILKIAAPTTLESNKRQLSLF
;
A
#
# COMPACT_ATOMS: atom_id res chain seq x y z
N MET A 1 -13.57 3.88 8.54
CA MET A 1 -14.07 3.34 7.27
C MET A 1 -12.86 3.23 6.39
N ALA A 2 -12.26 2.05 6.31
CA ALA A 2 -11.10 1.80 5.49
C ALA A 2 -11.44 0.61 4.59
N TYR A 3 -11.23 0.77 3.30
CA TYR A 3 -11.54 -0.26 2.30
C TYR A 3 -10.65 -0.07 1.07
N SER A 4 -10.54 -1.13 0.29
CA SER A 4 -9.86 -1.12 -1.00
C SER A 4 -10.71 -1.91 -2.00
N ILE A 5 -10.74 -1.45 -3.25
CA ILE A 5 -11.46 -2.10 -4.34
C ILE A 5 -10.42 -2.77 -5.24
N PRO A 6 -10.40 -4.11 -5.33
CA PRO A 6 -9.46 -4.81 -6.20
C PRO A 6 -9.56 -4.34 -7.65
N GLY A 7 -8.43 -4.12 -8.30
CA GLY A 7 -8.40 -3.65 -9.68
C GLY A 7 -7.02 -3.15 -10.12
N LEU A 8 -6.88 -2.97 -11.42
CA LEU A 8 -5.79 -2.22 -12.03
C LEU A 8 -6.34 -0.86 -12.49
N TYR A 9 -5.92 0.21 -11.81
CA TYR A 9 -6.38 1.56 -12.06
C TYR A 9 -5.27 2.38 -12.71
N ARG A 10 -5.63 3.28 -13.61
CA ARG A 10 -4.71 4.22 -14.26
C ARG A 10 -4.91 5.62 -13.71
N ARG A 11 -3.84 6.41 -13.76
CA ARG A 11 -3.83 7.84 -13.40
C ARG A 11 -4.48 8.08 -12.04
N VAL A 12 -3.82 7.59 -11.01
CA VAL A 12 -4.34 7.53 -9.65
C VAL A 12 -3.77 8.67 -8.82
N GLY A 13 -4.63 9.54 -8.31
CA GLY A 13 -4.26 10.57 -7.32
C GLY A 13 -4.39 10.05 -5.90
N TYR A 14 -3.52 10.49 -5.01
CA TYR A 14 -3.67 10.29 -3.56
C TYR A 14 -3.97 11.64 -2.89
N ALA A 15 -5.23 11.86 -2.52
CA ALA A 15 -5.67 13.02 -1.76
C ALA A 15 -5.59 12.73 -0.26
N ASP A 16 -4.80 13.50 0.46
CA ASP A 16 -4.56 13.37 1.90
C ASP A 16 -4.99 14.65 2.64
N ILE A 17 -5.62 14.50 3.80
CA ILE A 17 -5.89 15.62 4.69
C ILE A 17 -4.74 15.81 5.67
N SER A 18 -4.10 16.98 5.59
CA SER A 18 -3.10 17.37 6.57
C SER A 18 -3.76 17.57 7.95
N SER A 19 -3.37 16.74 8.93
CA SER A 19 -3.76 16.90 10.34
C SER A 19 -5.27 16.80 10.60
N MET A 20 -5.94 15.77 10.07
CA MET A 20 -7.40 15.58 10.22
C MET A 20 -7.88 15.52 11.68
N HIS A 21 -7.20 14.77 12.56
CA HIS A 21 -7.59 14.67 13.97
C HIS A 21 -7.37 15.99 14.74
N PRO A 22 -6.19 16.64 14.64
CA PRO A 22 -6.01 17.98 15.19
C PRO A 22 -7.06 19.00 14.72
N TRP A 23 -7.40 18.99 13.43
CA TRP A 23 -8.45 19.85 12.90
C TRP A 23 -9.80 19.57 13.55
N ALA A 24 -10.21 18.30 13.68
CA ALA A 24 -11.49 17.95 14.29
C ALA A 24 -11.57 18.37 15.77
N MET A 25 -10.46 18.25 16.51
CA MET A 25 -10.37 18.70 17.89
C MET A 25 -10.53 20.22 18.00
N LEU A 26 -9.82 20.99 17.19
CA LEU A 26 -9.88 22.46 17.19
C LEU A 26 -11.24 22.98 16.71
N ASP A 27 -11.76 22.47 15.59
CA ASP A 27 -13.03 22.91 14.98
C ASP A 27 -14.23 22.64 15.89
N LYS A 28 -14.20 21.53 16.64
CA LYS A 28 -15.31 21.12 17.52
C LYS A 28 -15.06 21.39 19.01
N GLY A 29 -13.90 21.94 19.36
CA GLY A 29 -13.51 22.18 20.74
C GLY A 29 -13.46 20.91 21.58
N ILE A 30 -12.99 19.80 21.01
CA ILE A 30 -12.94 18.50 21.69
C ILE A 30 -11.63 18.39 22.46
N CYS A 31 -11.72 18.37 23.78
CA CYS A 31 -10.64 18.08 24.70
C CYS A 31 -11.05 16.95 25.67
N SER A 32 -10.10 16.44 26.45
CA SER A 32 -10.41 15.54 27.56
C SER A 32 -11.33 16.24 28.56
N ILE A 33 -12.29 15.52 29.14
CA ILE A 33 -13.09 16.02 30.27
C ILE A 33 -12.25 16.42 31.49
N LYS A 34 -11.00 15.92 31.55
CA LYS A 34 -10.02 16.24 32.60
C LYS A 34 -9.27 17.55 32.33
N ASP A 35 -9.31 18.06 31.10
CA ASP A 35 -8.74 19.35 30.71
C ASP A 35 -9.81 20.45 30.85
N THR A 36 -10.19 20.75 32.09
CA THR A 36 -11.26 21.69 32.42
C THR A 36 -10.99 23.12 31.93
N GLU A 37 -9.71 23.47 31.76
CA GLU A 37 -9.26 24.77 31.29
C GLU A 37 -9.01 24.81 29.77
N ARG A 38 -9.15 23.68 29.07
CA ARG A 38 -8.91 23.54 27.62
C ARG A 38 -7.50 23.95 27.20
N ILE A 39 -6.52 23.71 28.07
CA ILE A 39 -5.11 24.03 27.81
C ILE A 39 -4.59 23.20 26.63
N GLY A 40 -5.03 21.94 26.51
CA GLY A 40 -4.66 21.05 25.41
C GLY A 40 -4.97 21.66 24.05
N LEU A 41 -6.19 22.20 23.87
CA LEU A 41 -6.57 22.87 22.62
C LEU A 41 -5.69 24.08 22.28
N SER A 42 -5.25 24.84 23.29
CA SER A 42 -4.35 25.97 23.08
C SER A 42 -2.96 25.51 22.62
N ILE A 43 -2.45 24.44 23.22
CA ILE A 43 -1.20 23.79 22.80
C ILE A 43 -1.33 23.22 21.39
N LEU A 44 -2.43 22.53 21.09
CA LEU A 44 -2.71 21.98 19.77
C LEU A 44 -2.74 23.07 18.70
N GLN A 45 -3.41 24.20 18.99
CA GLN A 45 -3.48 25.33 18.09
C GLN A 45 -2.08 25.91 17.81
N TYR A 46 -1.24 26.02 18.83
CA TYR A 46 0.16 26.41 18.68
C TYR A 46 0.92 25.43 17.78
N LEU A 47 0.81 24.12 18.03
CA LEU A 47 1.50 23.09 17.25
C LEU A 47 1.05 23.08 15.78
N VAL A 48 -0.24 23.25 15.51
CA VAL A 48 -0.77 23.35 14.13
C VAL A 48 -0.22 24.58 13.42
N ASN A 49 -0.20 25.74 14.09
CA ASN A 49 0.36 26.97 13.54
C ASN A 49 1.88 26.86 13.29
N GLU A 50 2.60 26.27 14.23
CA GLU A 50 4.05 26.08 14.11
C GLU A 50 4.40 25.10 13.00
N LYS A 51 3.63 24.00 12.84
CA LYS A 51 3.77 23.08 11.70
C LYS A 51 3.63 23.83 10.38
N PHE A 52 2.61 24.69 10.25
CA PHE A 52 2.39 25.49 9.05
C PHE A 52 3.55 26.45 8.77
N ARG A 53 4.05 27.15 9.80
CA ARG A 53 5.23 28.03 9.69
C ARG A 53 6.47 27.26 9.21
N LEU A 54 6.74 26.10 9.83
CA LEU A 54 7.86 25.24 9.47
C LEU A 54 7.73 24.68 8.05
N GLU A 55 6.51 24.42 7.59
CA GLU A 55 6.24 23.96 6.22
C GLU A 55 6.58 25.03 5.18
N GLN A 56 6.30 26.32 5.46
CA GLN A 56 6.73 27.42 4.60
C GLN A 56 8.26 27.54 4.55
N LEU A 57 8.94 27.47 5.71
CA LEU A 57 10.40 27.54 5.77
C LEU A 57 11.07 26.35 5.05
N ALA A 58 10.54 25.14 5.24
CA ALA A 58 11.02 23.95 4.55
C ALA A 58 10.86 24.07 3.03
N SER A 59 9.75 24.65 2.57
CA SER A 59 9.51 24.91 1.15
C SER A 59 10.47 25.96 0.57
N ALA A 60 11.00 26.85 1.41
CA ALA A 60 12.06 27.81 1.06
C ALA A 60 13.48 27.22 1.13
N GLY A 61 13.64 25.92 1.41
CA GLY A 61 14.92 25.22 1.41
C GLY A 61 15.55 24.98 2.78
N ASP A 62 14.88 25.32 3.89
CA ASP A 62 15.40 25.07 5.24
C ASP A 62 15.23 23.58 5.63
N ILE A 63 16.35 22.85 5.63
CA ILE A 63 16.40 21.43 5.98
C ILE A 63 16.06 21.21 7.46
N ALA A 64 16.52 22.08 8.37
CA ALA A 64 16.23 21.95 9.80
C ALA A 64 14.73 22.20 10.06
N ALA A 65 14.10 23.11 9.32
CA ALA A 65 12.66 23.31 9.39
C ALA A 65 11.89 22.06 8.92
N LYS A 66 12.37 21.36 7.89
CA LYS A 66 11.77 20.11 7.41
C LYS A 66 11.76 19.02 8.49
N GLU A 67 12.85 18.84 9.21
CA GLU A 67 12.95 17.87 10.30
C GLU A 67 12.06 18.26 11.49
N LYS A 68 12.13 19.54 11.92
CA LYS A 68 11.27 20.07 13.00
C LYS A 68 9.79 19.91 12.67
N ARG A 69 9.38 20.11 11.41
CA ARG A 69 7.98 19.95 10.96
C ARG A 69 7.46 18.54 11.23
N GLU A 70 8.27 17.50 11.01
CA GLU A 70 7.85 16.12 11.28
C GLU A 70 7.70 15.86 12.78
N SER A 71 8.60 16.36 13.62
CA SER A 71 8.48 16.27 15.08
C SER A 71 7.22 16.98 15.59
N VAL A 72 6.93 18.19 15.10
CA VAL A 72 5.71 18.93 15.47
C VAL A 72 4.45 18.21 15.00
N LYS A 73 4.46 17.60 13.81
CA LYS A 73 3.36 16.75 13.32
C LYS A 73 3.10 15.57 14.25
N VAL A 74 4.15 14.89 14.73
CA VAL A 74 4.01 13.79 15.69
C VAL A 74 3.37 14.30 16.98
N LEU A 75 3.88 15.39 17.56
CA LEU A 75 3.33 15.96 18.79
C LEU A 75 1.85 16.33 18.66
N ALA A 76 1.45 17.01 17.57
CA ALA A 76 0.07 17.40 17.34
C ALA A 76 -0.86 16.17 17.23
N ASN A 77 -0.42 15.10 16.57
CA ASN A 77 -1.20 13.88 16.45
C ASN A 77 -1.21 13.04 17.74
N SER A 78 -0.18 13.18 18.59
CA SER A 78 -0.09 12.46 19.86
C SER A 78 -1.17 12.87 20.84
N GLU A 79 -1.65 14.12 20.83
CA GLU A 79 -2.74 14.57 21.71
C GLU A 79 -4.01 13.73 21.54
N PHE A 80 -4.38 13.43 20.30
CA PHE A 80 -5.44 12.45 20.01
C PHE A 80 -5.08 11.05 20.50
N GLY A 81 -3.83 10.61 20.32
CA GLY A 81 -3.33 9.32 20.81
C GLY A 81 -3.42 9.17 22.34
N PHE A 82 -3.21 10.26 23.09
CA PHE A 82 -3.35 10.28 24.54
C PHE A 82 -4.78 9.96 24.98
N PHE A 83 -5.78 10.50 24.29
CA PHE A 83 -7.19 10.23 24.60
C PHE A 83 -7.52 8.74 24.53
N GLY A 84 -6.96 8.04 23.55
CA GLY A 84 -7.23 6.62 23.29
C GLY A 84 -6.39 5.62 24.09
N THR A 85 -5.51 6.06 24.99
CA THR A 85 -4.58 5.17 25.73
C THR A 85 -4.96 5.10 27.21
N SER A 86 -5.52 3.98 27.67
CA SER A 86 -6.11 3.83 29.00
C SER A 86 -5.15 4.11 30.16
N GLU A 87 -3.85 3.90 29.96
CA GLU A 87 -2.82 3.99 30.99
C GLU A 87 -2.36 5.44 31.25
N LEU A 88 -2.82 6.41 30.45
CA LEU A 88 -2.37 7.79 30.52
C LEU A 88 -3.34 8.64 31.34
N ALA A 89 -2.79 9.53 32.18
CA ALA A 89 -3.59 10.31 33.13
C ALA A 89 -4.69 11.17 32.47
N PHE A 90 -4.40 11.74 31.30
CA PHE A 90 -5.32 12.57 30.51
C PHE A 90 -6.13 11.80 29.46
N ASN A 91 -6.20 10.46 29.57
CA ASN A 91 -7.01 9.67 28.64
C ASN A 91 -8.50 10.03 28.73
N ASP A 92 -9.19 9.87 27.60
CA ASP A 92 -10.62 10.10 27.45
C ASP A 92 -11.12 9.38 26.19
N MET A 93 -11.67 8.19 26.40
CA MET A 93 -12.14 7.34 25.30
C MET A 93 -13.36 7.94 24.58
N GLU A 94 -14.17 8.75 25.26
CA GLU A 94 -15.33 9.41 24.67
C GLU A 94 -14.88 10.55 23.75
N ALA A 95 -13.92 11.36 24.20
CA ALA A 95 -13.28 12.38 23.36
C ALA A 95 -12.61 11.74 22.14
N ALA A 96 -11.87 10.64 22.31
CA ALA A 96 -11.27 9.90 21.20
C ALA A 96 -12.34 9.40 20.21
N ALA A 97 -13.44 8.82 20.71
CA ALA A 97 -14.55 8.36 19.87
C ALA A 97 -15.18 9.52 19.08
N LEU A 98 -15.35 10.69 19.71
CA LEU A 98 -15.91 11.88 19.08
C LEU A 98 -15.00 12.46 17.99
N VAL A 99 -13.69 12.58 18.26
CA VAL A 99 -12.69 13.01 17.26
C VAL A 99 -12.73 12.09 16.04
N THR A 100 -12.74 10.77 16.25
CA THR A 100 -12.80 9.82 15.13
C THR A 100 -14.14 9.86 14.40
N ALA A 101 -15.25 10.17 15.08
CA ALA A 101 -16.56 10.31 14.45
C ALA A 101 -16.59 11.50 13.48
N TYR A 102 -16.10 12.67 13.90
CA TYR A 102 -15.99 13.84 13.02
C TYR A 102 -15.01 13.62 11.87
N SER A 103 -13.86 13.01 12.17
CA SER A 103 -12.88 12.62 11.15
C SER A 103 -13.48 11.72 10.07
N ARG A 104 -14.25 10.68 10.47
CA ARG A 104 -14.97 9.82 9.52
C ARG A 104 -16.03 10.56 8.71
N LYS A 105 -16.67 11.58 9.28
CA LYS A 105 -17.67 12.41 8.55
C LYS A 105 -16.99 13.20 7.43
N VAL A 106 -15.83 13.77 7.69
CA VAL A 106 -15.02 14.46 6.65
C VAL A 106 -14.57 13.48 5.57
N LEU A 107 -14.04 12.33 5.95
CA LEU A 107 -13.62 11.31 4.98
C LEU A 107 -14.77 10.86 4.06
N LYS A 108 -15.97 10.67 4.61
CA LYS A 108 -17.18 10.38 3.82
C LYS A 108 -17.51 11.51 2.84
N LEU A 109 -17.39 12.76 3.27
CA LEU A 109 -17.60 13.91 2.40
C LEU A 109 -16.55 13.98 1.28
N MET A 110 -15.28 13.65 1.56
CA MET A 110 -14.24 13.55 0.52
C MET A 110 -14.64 12.53 -0.55
N ILE A 111 -15.02 11.33 -0.13
CA ILE A 111 -15.46 10.24 -1.02
C ILE A 111 -16.66 10.69 -1.87
N GLU A 112 -17.63 11.36 -1.26
CA GLU A 112 -18.81 11.88 -1.96
C GLU A 112 -18.43 12.94 -3.00
N ILE A 113 -17.58 13.90 -2.65
CA ILE A 113 -17.10 14.94 -3.59
C ILE A 113 -16.34 14.30 -4.75
N ILE A 114 -15.41 13.38 -4.48
CA ILE A 114 -14.65 12.67 -5.52
C ILE A 114 -15.62 11.96 -6.48
N THR A 115 -16.57 11.21 -5.93
CA THR A 115 -17.53 10.43 -6.73
C THR A 115 -18.46 11.32 -7.55
N ARG A 116 -18.96 12.40 -6.96
CA ARG A 116 -19.87 13.34 -7.62
C ARG A 116 -19.21 14.02 -8.83
N HIS A 117 -17.89 14.23 -8.78
CA HIS A 117 -17.11 14.85 -9.85
C HIS A 117 -16.37 13.84 -10.73
N GLY A 118 -16.92 12.62 -10.87
CA GLY A 118 -16.44 11.62 -11.83
C GLY A 118 -15.18 10.87 -11.42
N GLY A 119 -14.62 11.13 -10.24
CA GLY A 119 -13.54 10.33 -9.68
C GLY A 119 -14.06 9.02 -9.10
N THR A 120 -13.25 7.95 -9.17
CA THR A 120 -13.58 6.68 -8.53
C THR A 120 -12.62 6.43 -7.37
N PRO A 121 -13.08 6.46 -6.11
CA PRO A 121 -12.27 6.05 -4.96
C PRO A 121 -11.91 4.56 -5.07
N VAL A 122 -10.64 4.22 -4.93
CA VAL A 122 -10.12 2.85 -5.10
C VAL A 122 -9.51 2.30 -3.82
N GLU A 123 -8.97 3.15 -2.96
CA GLU A 123 -8.50 2.80 -1.63
C GLU A 123 -8.70 3.98 -0.68
N VAL A 124 -9.24 3.68 0.51
CA VAL A 124 -9.55 4.66 1.55
C VAL A 124 -8.86 4.23 2.84
N ASP A 125 -8.03 5.12 3.38
CA ASP A 125 -7.37 4.98 4.68
C ASP A 125 -8.00 5.93 5.72
N THR A 126 -7.34 6.15 6.85
CA THR A 126 -7.82 7.00 7.96
C THR A 126 -8.12 8.43 7.51
N ASP A 127 -7.21 9.07 6.77
CA ASP A 127 -7.18 10.49 6.42
C ASP A 127 -6.96 10.76 4.92
N GLY A 128 -6.89 9.71 4.10
CA GLY A 128 -6.59 9.82 2.68
C GLY A 128 -7.40 8.89 1.80
N VAL A 129 -7.52 9.28 0.54
CA VAL A 129 -8.25 8.56 -0.50
C VAL A 129 -7.40 8.48 -1.76
N PHE A 130 -7.08 7.27 -2.18
CA PHE A 130 -6.66 6.99 -3.54
C PHE A 130 -7.87 6.97 -4.45
N PHE A 131 -7.79 7.66 -5.59
CA PHE A 131 -8.85 7.71 -6.57
C PHE A 131 -8.30 7.80 -7.99
N THR A 132 -9.03 7.26 -8.97
CA THR A 132 -8.73 7.45 -10.39
C THR A 132 -9.59 8.57 -10.96
N HIS A 133 -8.99 9.46 -11.76
CA HIS A 133 -9.67 10.52 -12.49
C HIS A 133 -8.83 10.98 -13.70
N SER A 134 -9.48 11.50 -14.74
CA SER A 134 -8.83 12.14 -15.89
C SER A 134 -8.18 13.48 -15.54
N ASN A 135 -8.37 14.00 -14.33
CA ASN A 135 -7.68 15.17 -13.78
C ASN A 135 -7.66 15.19 -12.22
N PRO A 136 -6.70 14.52 -11.54
CA PRO A 136 -6.61 14.53 -10.08
C PRO A 136 -6.45 15.90 -9.44
N GLU A 137 -5.78 16.84 -10.11
CA GLU A 137 -5.56 18.21 -9.59
C GLU A 137 -6.86 19.01 -9.51
N GLU A 138 -7.75 18.83 -10.49
CA GLU A 138 -9.09 19.41 -10.45
C GLU A 138 -9.91 18.85 -9.29
N VAL A 139 -9.88 17.53 -9.07
CA VAL A 139 -10.54 16.89 -7.93
C VAL A 139 -9.97 17.41 -6.61
N ARG A 140 -8.64 17.55 -6.50
CA ARG A 140 -8.01 18.17 -5.32
C ARG A 140 -8.50 19.60 -5.08
N SER A 141 -8.64 20.40 -6.14
CA SER A 141 -9.12 21.78 -6.03
C SER A 141 -10.59 21.83 -5.59
N LEU A 142 -11.42 20.94 -6.12
CA LEU A 142 -12.81 20.79 -5.71
C LEU A 142 -12.92 20.38 -4.23
N LEU A 143 -12.14 19.37 -3.81
CA LEU A 143 -12.04 18.97 -2.41
C LEU A 143 -11.65 20.13 -1.52
N GLN A 144 -10.61 20.88 -1.88
CA GLN A 144 -10.16 22.05 -1.11
C GLN A 144 -11.25 23.12 -0.98
N SER A 145 -12.10 23.30 -2.00
CA SER A 145 -13.17 24.31 -2.00
C SER A 145 -14.45 23.88 -1.25
N GLN A 146 -14.74 22.58 -1.20
CA GLN A 146 -16.00 22.04 -0.67
C GLN A 146 -15.87 21.42 0.73
N LEU A 147 -14.65 21.07 1.16
CA LEU A 147 -14.41 20.63 2.53
C LEU A 147 -14.48 21.80 3.53
N PRO A 148 -14.74 21.51 4.82
CA PRO A 148 -14.74 22.53 5.87
C PRO A 148 -13.49 23.41 5.89
N LYS A 149 -13.68 24.68 6.27
CA LYS A 149 -12.56 25.64 6.43
C LYS A 149 -11.52 25.10 7.43
N GLY A 150 -10.26 25.42 7.18
CA GLY A 150 -9.13 24.96 8.00
C GLY A 150 -8.59 23.58 7.59
N ILE A 151 -9.31 22.82 6.76
CA ILE A 151 -8.76 21.59 6.16
C ILE A 151 -7.88 21.95 4.97
N THR A 152 -6.66 21.42 4.98
CA THR A 152 -5.75 21.49 3.84
C THR A 152 -5.70 20.13 3.14
N VAL A 153 -6.14 20.11 1.88
CA VAL A 153 -6.09 18.92 1.03
C VAL A 153 -4.80 18.95 0.23
N LYS A 154 -4.01 17.90 0.34
CA LYS A 154 -2.80 17.69 -0.45
C LYS A 154 -3.03 16.60 -1.47
N LEU A 155 -2.54 16.82 -2.68
CA LEU A 155 -2.32 15.74 -3.63
C LEU A 155 -0.86 15.33 -3.50
N GLU A 156 -0.59 14.30 -2.70
CA GLU A 156 0.79 13.92 -2.36
C GLU A 156 1.55 13.38 -3.58
N PHE A 157 0.85 12.71 -4.50
CA PHE A 157 1.39 12.29 -5.79
C PHE A 157 0.26 11.88 -6.75
N ILE A 158 0.62 11.84 -8.04
CA ILE A 158 -0.17 11.23 -9.11
C ILE A 158 0.65 10.08 -9.66
N ALA A 159 0.09 8.87 -9.61
CA ALA A 159 0.70 7.65 -10.12
C ALA A 159 0.14 7.31 -11.50
N ASP A 160 0.98 6.73 -12.36
CA ASP A 160 0.56 6.24 -13.68
C ASP A 160 -0.42 5.08 -13.56
N ALA A 161 -0.18 4.19 -12.58
CA ALA A 161 -1.05 3.06 -12.30
C ALA A 161 -0.99 2.61 -10.83
N MET A 162 -2.05 1.94 -10.40
CA MET A 162 -2.15 1.28 -9.11
C MET A 162 -2.78 -0.10 -9.29
N PHE A 163 -2.18 -1.12 -8.71
CA PHE A 163 -2.75 -2.46 -8.63
C PHE A 163 -3.13 -2.80 -7.20
N ILE A 164 -4.39 -3.15 -6.98
CA ILE A 164 -4.95 -3.59 -5.72
C ILE A 164 -5.39 -5.06 -5.89
N PRO A 165 -4.81 -6.01 -5.15
CA PRO A 165 -5.20 -7.42 -5.19
C PRO A 165 -6.50 -7.67 -4.41
N GLU A 166 -7.06 -8.88 -4.53
CA GLU A 166 -8.35 -9.27 -3.95
C GLU A 166 -8.42 -9.18 -2.40
N ARG A 167 -7.27 -9.17 -1.71
CA ARG A 167 -7.22 -9.15 -0.24
C ARG A 167 -6.37 -8.02 0.33
N GLY A 168 -7.01 -7.26 1.21
CA GLY A 168 -6.37 -6.39 2.19
C GLY A 168 -6.40 -4.90 1.81
N THR A 169 -6.71 -4.07 2.80
CA THR A 169 -6.38 -2.64 2.77
C THR A 169 -4.87 -2.46 2.94
N LYS A 170 -4.31 -1.36 2.44
CA LYS A 170 -2.85 -1.08 2.51
C LYS A 170 -1.98 -2.15 1.84
N ASN A 171 -2.53 -2.84 0.84
CA ASN A 171 -1.85 -3.90 0.10
C ASN A 171 -1.94 -3.59 -1.39
N TYR A 172 -0.95 -2.89 -1.94
CA TYR A 172 -0.99 -2.44 -3.33
C TYR A 172 0.42 -2.26 -3.92
N LEU A 173 0.45 -2.16 -5.24
CA LEU A 173 1.58 -1.68 -6.03
C LEU A 173 1.18 -0.36 -6.69
N LEU A 174 2.11 0.59 -6.74
CA LEU A 174 1.87 1.91 -7.32
C LEU A 174 3.04 2.29 -8.21
N TRP A 175 2.78 2.54 -9.49
CA TRP A 175 3.77 2.95 -10.49
C TRP A 175 3.77 4.47 -10.58
N LEU A 176 4.89 5.09 -10.25
CA LEU A 176 5.08 6.53 -10.32
C LEU A 176 5.65 6.96 -11.69
N PRO A 177 5.45 8.23 -12.10
CA PRO A 177 5.94 8.76 -13.37
C PRO A 177 7.47 8.71 -13.54
N ASP A 178 8.23 8.65 -12.45
CA ASP A 178 9.69 8.54 -12.45
C ASP A 178 10.20 7.09 -12.66
N GLY A 179 9.29 6.14 -12.89
CA GLY A 179 9.59 4.71 -13.04
C GLY A 179 9.73 3.95 -11.72
N LYS A 180 9.59 4.63 -10.57
CA LYS A 180 9.65 3.97 -9.26
C LYS A 180 8.33 3.24 -8.96
N ILE A 181 8.46 2.07 -8.34
CA ILE A 181 7.32 1.28 -7.88
C ILE A 181 7.26 1.30 -6.35
N ILE A 182 6.18 1.85 -5.79
CA ILE A 182 5.90 1.76 -4.36
C ILE A 182 5.18 0.45 -4.07
N THR A 183 5.76 -0.34 -3.16
CA THR A 183 5.18 -1.59 -2.65
C THR A 183 4.62 -1.41 -1.24
N LYS A 184 3.44 -1.96 -0.97
CA LYS A 184 2.78 -1.95 0.35
C LYS A 184 2.20 -3.32 0.70
N GLY A 185 2.01 -3.60 1.99
CA GLY A 185 1.45 -4.87 2.44
C GLY A 185 2.29 -6.09 2.06
N ASN A 186 1.63 -7.11 1.50
CA ASN A 186 2.22 -8.43 1.21
C ASN A 186 3.30 -8.40 0.13
N TRP A 187 3.37 -7.32 -0.65
CA TRP A 187 4.40 -7.08 -1.66
C TRP A 187 5.79 -6.85 -1.07
N ARG A 188 5.89 -6.53 0.24
CA ARG A 188 7.16 -6.32 0.95
C ARG A 188 7.78 -7.60 1.54
N ASN A 189 7.08 -8.74 1.44
CA ASN A 189 7.53 -9.97 2.09
C ASN A 189 8.89 -10.42 1.53
N ARG A 190 9.85 -10.59 2.44
CA ARG A 190 11.23 -10.97 2.11
C ARG A 190 11.42 -12.48 1.94
N ASP A 191 10.55 -13.29 2.56
CA ASP A 191 10.58 -14.76 2.57
C ASP A 191 10.03 -15.35 1.26
N ARG A 192 10.53 -14.87 0.11
CA ARG A 192 10.12 -15.26 -1.25
C ARG A 192 11.32 -15.29 -2.18
N SER A 193 11.25 -16.14 -3.19
CA SER A 193 12.26 -16.21 -4.24
C SER A 193 12.28 -14.94 -5.07
N GLN A 194 13.36 -14.70 -5.83
CA GLN A 194 13.43 -13.58 -6.75
C GLN A 194 12.35 -13.70 -7.84
N LEU A 195 12.11 -14.91 -8.35
CA LEU A 195 11.00 -15.18 -9.28
C LEU A 195 9.66 -14.69 -8.71
N GLU A 196 9.32 -15.05 -7.47
CA GLU A 196 8.06 -14.63 -6.85
C GLU A 196 7.95 -13.12 -6.62
N LYS A 197 9.08 -12.45 -6.39
CA LYS A 197 9.13 -11.00 -6.18
C LYS A 197 8.99 -10.24 -7.49
N GLU A 198 9.71 -10.68 -8.52
CA GLU A 198 9.84 -9.96 -9.79
C GLU A 198 8.74 -10.31 -10.77
N PHE A 199 8.37 -11.59 -10.90
CA PHE A 199 7.43 -12.04 -11.94
C PHE A 199 6.13 -11.24 -11.94
N SER A 200 5.50 -11.08 -10.78
CA SER A 200 4.22 -10.38 -10.68
C SER A 200 4.34 -8.88 -10.98
N ILE A 201 5.43 -8.25 -10.55
CA ILE A 201 5.67 -6.82 -10.75
C ILE A 201 5.97 -6.54 -12.23
N GLU A 202 6.84 -7.34 -12.84
CA GLU A 202 7.20 -7.21 -14.25
C GLU A 202 6.01 -7.50 -15.16
N TYR A 203 5.28 -8.60 -14.89
CA TYR A 203 4.06 -8.94 -15.62
C TYR A 203 3.02 -7.82 -15.56
N LEU A 204 2.77 -7.24 -14.38
CA LEU A 204 1.87 -6.09 -14.23
C LEU A 204 2.39 -4.84 -14.94
N THR A 205 3.69 -4.59 -14.89
CA THR A 205 4.34 -3.45 -15.58
C THR A 205 4.12 -3.54 -17.08
N LEU A 206 4.33 -4.71 -17.66
CA LEU A 206 4.08 -4.96 -19.08
C LEU A 206 2.59 -4.92 -19.40
N LEU A 207 1.72 -5.46 -18.53
CA LEU A 207 0.27 -5.44 -18.71
C LEU A 207 -0.29 -4.02 -18.73
N ILE A 208 0.28 -3.11 -17.93
CA ILE A 208 -0.03 -1.67 -17.96
C ILE A 208 0.32 -1.06 -19.32
N GLN A 209 1.33 -1.57 -20.02
CA GLN A 209 1.66 -1.10 -21.37
C GLN A 209 0.76 -1.74 -22.42
N ASN A 210 0.76 -3.06 -22.51
CA ASN A 210 -0.13 -3.83 -23.36
C ASN A 210 -0.18 -5.31 -22.94
N VAL A 211 -1.30 -5.99 -23.25
CA VAL A 211 -1.53 -7.39 -22.86
C VAL A 211 -0.54 -8.34 -23.54
N SER A 212 -0.20 -8.12 -24.81
CA SER A 212 0.70 -9.01 -25.57
C SER A 212 2.08 -9.13 -24.91
N ALA A 213 2.68 -8.01 -24.53
CA ALA A 213 4.00 -7.97 -23.91
C ALA A 213 4.03 -8.72 -22.57
N ALA A 214 2.96 -8.64 -21.78
CA ALA A 214 2.84 -9.39 -20.54
C ALA A 214 2.78 -10.91 -20.80
N GLU A 215 2.00 -11.33 -21.81
CA GLU A 215 1.88 -12.73 -22.20
C GLU A 215 3.17 -13.28 -22.84
N ASP A 216 3.88 -12.47 -23.63
CA ASP A 216 5.18 -12.81 -24.20
C ASP A 216 6.23 -13.02 -23.10
N TYR A 217 6.24 -12.13 -22.09
CA TYR A 217 7.07 -12.31 -20.90
C TYR A 217 6.72 -13.60 -20.14
N TYR A 218 5.43 -13.88 -19.94
CA TYR A 218 5.01 -15.14 -19.33
C TYR A 218 5.48 -16.37 -20.13
N ALA A 219 5.28 -16.36 -21.45
CA ALA A 219 5.72 -17.44 -22.34
C ALA A 219 7.24 -17.64 -22.31
N HIS A 220 8.00 -16.54 -22.26
CA HIS A 220 9.46 -16.58 -22.14
C HIS A 220 9.92 -17.25 -20.83
N ILE A 221 9.40 -16.79 -19.68
CA ILE A 221 9.73 -17.36 -18.37
C ILE A 221 9.31 -18.84 -18.30
N LYS A 222 8.12 -19.17 -18.83
CA LYS A 222 7.63 -20.55 -18.95
C LYS A 222 8.59 -21.42 -19.75
N SER A 223 9.08 -20.94 -20.90
CA SER A 223 10.04 -21.66 -21.74
C SER A 223 11.35 -21.92 -21.00
N GLN A 224 11.91 -20.91 -20.33
CA GLN A 224 13.15 -21.06 -19.55
C GLN A 224 13.01 -22.06 -18.40
N ILE A 225 11.85 -22.08 -17.73
CA ILE A 225 11.56 -23.06 -16.67
C ILE A 225 11.44 -24.48 -17.26
N LEU A 226 10.79 -24.63 -18.41
CA LEU A 226 10.64 -25.92 -19.10
C LEU A 226 11.97 -26.51 -19.57
N SER A 227 12.84 -25.67 -20.15
CA SER A 227 14.18 -26.01 -20.62
C SER A 227 15.22 -26.16 -19.50
N ARG A 228 14.87 -25.77 -18.26
CA ARG A 228 15.77 -25.70 -17.09
C ARG A 228 16.87 -24.65 -17.20
N GLU A 229 16.72 -23.67 -18.07
CA GLU A 229 17.66 -22.57 -18.26
C GLU A 229 17.41 -21.40 -17.31
N TYR A 230 16.23 -21.35 -16.66
CA TYR A 230 15.98 -20.32 -15.65
C TYR A 230 16.95 -20.48 -14.46
N PRO A 231 17.68 -19.41 -14.04
CA PRO A 231 18.72 -19.52 -13.01
C PRO A 231 18.19 -20.02 -11.66
N LYS A 232 18.81 -21.06 -11.10
CA LYS A 232 18.40 -21.64 -9.82
C LYS A 232 18.50 -20.66 -8.65
N GLU A 233 19.43 -19.72 -8.73
CA GLU A 233 19.66 -18.67 -7.74
C GLU A 233 18.44 -17.76 -7.61
N LYS A 234 17.75 -17.51 -8.73
CA LYS A 234 16.51 -16.71 -8.76
C LYS A 234 15.30 -17.46 -8.21
N LEU A 235 15.38 -18.80 -8.12
CA LEU A 235 14.34 -19.66 -7.56
C LEU A 235 14.54 -19.91 -6.06
N ALA A 236 15.72 -19.57 -5.54
CA ALA A 236 16.10 -19.84 -4.16
C ALA A 236 15.45 -18.85 -3.18
N ILE A 237 15.17 -19.34 -1.97
CA ILE A 237 14.66 -18.58 -0.83
C ILE A 237 15.69 -18.69 0.29
N THR A 238 16.11 -17.54 0.82
CA THR A 238 17.01 -17.47 1.99
C THR A 238 16.23 -16.95 3.19
N ARG A 239 16.10 -17.76 4.24
CA ARG A 239 15.48 -17.33 5.51
C ARG A 239 15.88 -18.20 6.70
N LYS A 240 15.55 -17.74 7.90
CA LYS A 240 15.68 -18.54 9.12
C LYS A 240 14.61 -19.63 9.16
N ILE A 241 14.99 -20.82 9.63
CA ILE A 241 14.08 -21.93 9.89
C ILE A 241 13.25 -21.60 11.13
N LYS A 242 11.92 -21.67 11.02
CA LYS A 242 10.99 -21.48 12.14
C LYS A 242 10.68 -22.82 12.81
N GLU A 243 10.30 -22.77 14.09
CA GLU A 243 9.83 -23.97 14.80
C GLU A 243 8.60 -24.56 14.10
N GLY A 244 8.57 -25.89 13.96
CA GLY A 244 7.45 -26.63 13.36
C GLY A 244 7.48 -26.77 11.83
N GLU A 245 8.45 -26.18 11.11
CA GLU A 245 8.57 -26.30 9.65
C GLU A 245 9.18 -27.65 9.21
N LYS A 246 8.42 -28.75 9.37
CA LYS A 246 8.88 -30.14 9.15
C LYS A 246 9.67 -30.35 7.85
N GLU A 247 9.25 -29.72 6.76
CA GLU A 247 9.91 -29.86 5.45
C GLU A 247 11.25 -29.13 5.38
N ILE A 248 11.39 -27.97 6.03
CA ILE A 248 12.62 -27.17 6.02
C ILE A 248 13.60 -27.66 7.10
N LEU A 249 13.09 -28.27 8.18
CA LEU A 249 13.90 -28.93 9.21
C LEU A 249 14.76 -30.08 8.66
N LYS A 250 14.47 -30.57 7.45
CA LYS A 250 15.35 -31.50 6.73
C LYS A 250 16.70 -30.87 6.34
N LEU A 251 16.78 -29.54 6.30
CA LEU A 251 17.96 -28.79 5.89
C LEU A 251 18.75 -28.17 7.06
N GLY A 252 18.26 -28.24 8.29
CA GLY A 252 18.89 -27.61 9.46
C GLY A 252 18.00 -27.57 10.70
N LYS A 253 18.45 -26.87 11.74
CA LYS A 253 17.73 -26.72 13.02
C LYS A 253 16.95 -25.39 13.07
N PRO A 254 15.94 -25.26 13.96
CA PRO A 254 15.29 -23.97 14.19
C PRO A 254 16.31 -22.87 14.51
N GLY A 255 16.19 -21.72 13.84
CA GLY A 255 17.12 -20.59 13.98
C GLY A 255 18.22 -20.52 12.91
N ASP A 256 18.58 -21.63 12.27
CA ASP A 256 19.58 -21.66 11.20
C ASP A 256 19.09 -20.85 9.98
N VAL A 257 20.01 -20.17 9.29
CA VAL A 257 19.72 -19.53 7.99
C VAL A 257 19.98 -20.56 6.90
N VAL A 258 18.96 -20.84 6.09
CA VAL A 258 19.04 -21.78 4.99
C VAL A 258 18.70 -21.09 3.67
N THR A 259 19.37 -21.50 2.61
CA THR A 259 19.04 -21.12 1.23
C THR A 259 18.61 -22.37 0.46
N TYR A 260 17.37 -22.40 -0.01
CA TYR A 260 16.78 -23.58 -0.65
C TYR A 260 15.88 -23.21 -1.82
N TYR A 261 15.62 -24.17 -2.69
CA TYR A 261 14.64 -24.10 -3.78
C TYR A 261 13.80 -25.40 -3.78
N TYR A 262 12.77 -25.45 -4.62
CA TYR A 262 11.95 -26.67 -4.78
C TYR A 262 12.51 -27.55 -5.89
N GLY A 263 13.27 -28.57 -5.48
CA GLY A 263 13.76 -29.67 -6.32
C GLY A 263 12.67 -30.63 -6.75
N ILE A 264 13.04 -31.63 -7.55
CA ILE A 264 12.14 -32.72 -7.97
C ILE A 264 11.67 -33.52 -6.75
N SER A 265 12.55 -33.67 -5.76
CA SER A 265 12.34 -34.47 -4.55
C SER A 265 11.76 -33.66 -3.38
N GLY A 266 11.43 -32.38 -3.60
CA GLY A 266 10.91 -31.46 -2.58
C GLY A 266 11.87 -30.32 -2.27
N ILE A 267 11.95 -29.91 -1.01
CA ILE A 267 12.81 -28.80 -0.58
C ILE A 267 14.28 -29.22 -0.66
N THR A 268 15.07 -28.48 -1.45
CA THR A 268 16.46 -28.82 -1.77
C THR A 268 17.38 -27.64 -1.49
N ASN A 269 18.51 -27.89 -0.82
CA ASN A 269 19.53 -26.85 -0.57
C ASN A 269 20.13 -26.34 -1.89
N ILE A 270 20.41 -25.05 -1.99
CA ILE A 270 20.98 -24.43 -3.19
C ILE A 270 22.35 -25.00 -3.61
N SER A 271 23.10 -25.57 -2.67
CA SER A 271 24.38 -26.26 -2.93
C SER A 271 24.21 -27.62 -3.62
N SER A 272 22.99 -28.15 -3.69
CA SER A 272 22.70 -29.40 -4.39
C SER A 272 22.81 -29.24 -5.92
N ASN A 273 23.24 -30.32 -6.58
CA ASN A 273 23.23 -30.45 -8.04
C ASN A 273 21.88 -30.98 -8.58
N GLU A 274 20.88 -31.17 -7.73
CA GLU A 274 19.54 -31.55 -8.16
C GLU A 274 18.96 -30.46 -9.09
N ASN A 275 18.10 -30.87 -10.02
CA ASN A 275 17.36 -29.91 -10.82
C ASN A 275 16.12 -29.44 -10.05
N TYR A 276 15.66 -28.22 -10.33
CA TYR A 276 14.39 -27.76 -9.79
C TYR A 276 13.17 -28.47 -10.42
N SER A 277 12.08 -28.52 -9.66
CA SER A 277 10.79 -29.04 -10.12
C SER A 277 10.13 -28.05 -11.08
N ARG A 278 10.17 -28.35 -12.38
CA ARG A 278 9.48 -27.58 -13.42
C ARG A 278 8.00 -27.44 -13.10
N GLN A 279 7.34 -28.52 -12.69
CA GLN A 279 5.91 -28.52 -12.38
C GLN A 279 5.57 -27.54 -11.25
N TYR A 280 6.38 -27.50 -10.19
CA TYR A 280 6.16 -26.57 -9.07
C TYR A 280 6.23 -25.11 -9.55
N TYR A 281 7.31 -24.75 -10.25
CA TYR A 281 7.52 -23.37 -10.67
C TYR A 281 6.60 -22.92 -11.80
N LEU A 282 6.22 -23.82 -12.72
CA LEU A 282 5.19 -23.56 -13.72
C LEU A 282 3.83 -23.30 -13.08
N HIS A 283 3.43 -24.14 -12.11
CA HIS A 283 2.19 -23.92 -11.36
C HIS A 283 2.22 -22.59 -10.59
N LEU A 284 3.36 -22.25 -9.99
CA LEU A 284 3.56 -21.00 -9.27
C LEU A 284 3.33 -19.78 -10.16
N ILE A 285 3.98 -19.71 -11.34
CA ILE A 285 3.84 -18.55 -12.24
C ILE A 285 2.47 -18.50 -12.92
N GLU A 286 1.88 -19.65 -13.29
CA GLU A 286 0.53 -19.70 -13.88
C GLU A 286 -0.50 -19.20 -12.87
N LYS A 287 -0.44 -19.70 -11.62
CA LYS A 287 -1.35 -19.25 -10.57
C LYS A 287 -1.26 -17.74 -10.33
N ARG A 288 -0.04 -17.19 -10.31
CA ARG A 288 0.17 -15.73 -10.15
C ARG A 288 -0.40 -14.94 -11.32
N ARG A 289 -0.17 -15.42 -12.54
CA ARG A 289 -0.72 -14.84 -13.76
C ARG A 289 -2.25 -14.85 -13.74
N GLU A 290 -2.88 -15.98 -13.39
CA GLU A 290 -4.34 -16.10 -13.28
C GLU A 290 -4.91 -15.14 -12.21
N GLU A 291 -4.29 -15.09 -11.03
CA GLU A 291 -4.66 -14.16 -9.94
C GLU A 291 -4.62 -12.69 -10.42
N ILE A 292 -3.58 -12.31 -11.16
CA ILE A 292 -3.43 -10.97 -11.72
C ILE A 292 -4.50 -10.70 -12.79
N LEU A 293 -4.63 -11.57 -13.79
CA LEU A 293 -5.53 -11.36 -14.92
C LEU A 293 -6.99 -11.32 -14.48
N LYS A 294 -7.40 -12.16 -13.51
CA LYS A 294 -8.76 -12.13 -12.94
C LYS A 294 -9.14 -10.73 -12.44
N ILE A 295 -8.17 -9.95 -11.96
CA ILE A 295 -8.37 -8.63 -11.36
C ILE A 295 -8.11 -7.51 -12.37
N ALA A 296 -7.03 -7.60 -13.13
CA ALA A 296 -6.52 -6.52 -13.98
C ALA A 296 -7.01 -6.58 -15.43
N ALA A 297 -7.33 -7.79 -15.94
CA ALA A 297 -7.70 -8.01 -17.35
C ALA A 297 -8.51 -9.32 -17.52
N PRO A 298 -9.73 -9.41 -16.95
CA PRO A 298 -10.48 -10.69 -16.89
C PRO A 298 -10.84 -11.25 -18.26
N THR A 299 -11.07 -10.40 -19.26
CA THR A 299 -11.38 -10.82 -20.65
C THR A 299 -10.25 -11.59 -21.31
N THR A 300 -8.99 -11.27 -20.99
CA THR A 300 -7.82 -11.99 -21.49
C THR A 300 -7.78 -13.43 -20.97
N LEU A 301 -8.13 -13.62 -19.70
CA LEU A 301 -8.16 -14.95 -19.08
C LEU A 301 -9.23 -15.84 -19.72
N GLU A 302 -10.41 -15.29 -20.04
CA GLU A 302 -11.49 -16.03 -20.68
C GLU A 302 -11.16 -16.46 -22.12
N SER A 303 -10.50 -15.60 -22.89
CA SER A 303 -10.05 -15.91 -24.25
C SER A 303 -9.10 -17.11 -24.27
N ASN A 304 -8.17 -17.17 -23.33
CA ASN A 304 -7.18 -18.26 -23.25
C ASN A 304 -7.82 -19.58 -22.81
N LYS A 305 -8.81 -19.55 -21.91
CA LYS A 305 -9.59 -20.76 -21.55
C LYS A 305 -10.38 -21.32 -22.73
N ARG A 306 -10.97 -20.45 -23.56
CA ARG A 306 -11.69 -20.87 -24.78
C ARG A 306 -10.75 -21.48 -25.81
N GLN A 307 -9.56 -20.88 -26.02
CA GLN A 307 -8.55 -21.46 -26.90
C GLN A 307 -8.09 -22.85 -26.44
N LEU A 308 -7.91 -23.07 -25.13
CA LEU A 308 -7.53 -24.38 -24.58
C LEU A 308 -8.64 -25.44 -24.64
N SER A 309 -9.92 -25.04 -24.67
CA SER A 309 -11.06 -25.96 -24.82
C SER A 309 -11.37 -26.37 -26.27
N LEU A 310 -10.68 -25.76 -27.24
CA LEU A 310 -10.81 -26.04 -28.68
C LEU A 310 -9.74 -27.02 -29.19
N PHE A 311 -8.88 -27.53 -28.30
CA PHE A 311 -7.92 -28.61 -28.53
C PHE A 311 -8.23 -29.78 -27.59
#